data_AF-A0A847BRC3-F1
#
_entry.id   AF-A0A847BRC3-F1
#
_cell.length_a   1.000
_cell.length_b   1.000
_cell.length_c   1.000
_cell.angle_alpha   90.00
_cell.angle_beta   90.00
_cell.angle_gamma   90.00
#
_symmetry.space_group_name_H-M   'P 1'
#
loop_
_entity.id
_entity.type
_entity.pdbx_description
1 polymer ?
#
loop_
_entity_poly.entity_id
_entity_poly.type
_entity_poly.pdbx_seq_one_letter_code
_entity_poly.pdbx_strand_id
1 'polypeptide(L)'
;MRMEIETKDDLIRHFMVVDPYKVVLDFENDTSFYTKEIDIEYGAFKSVTLGNHKGYYRSAILLDGHYIYEINKIDGGYEVILK
;
A
#
# COMPACT_ATOMS: atom_id res chain seq x y z
N MET A 1 -11.57 0.26 -9.00
CA MET A 1 -10.91 1.55 -8.63
C MET A 1 -9.41 1.34 -8.64
N ARG A 2 -8.59 2.35 -8.94
CA ARG A 2 -7.13 2.16 -9.00
C ARG A 2 -6.35 3.23 -8.23
N MET A 3 -5.21 2.86 -7.68
CA MET A 3 -4.22 3.73 -7.07
C MET A 3 -2.83 3.34 -7.57
N GLU A 4 -2.03 4.32 -7.96
CA GLU A 4 -0.63 4.13 -8.33
C GLU A 4 0.27 4.47 -7.14
N ILE A 5 1.29 3.67 -6.94
CA ILE A 5 2.33 3.86 -5.92
C ILE A 5 3.65 4.01 -6.65
N GLU A 6 4.18 5.24 -6.68
CA GLU A 6 5.49 5.52 -7.25
C GLU A 6 6.59 5.12 -6.27
N THR A 7 7.44 4.18 -6.69
CA THR A 7 8.65 3.79 -5.96
C THR A 7 9.61 3.06 -6.90
N LYS A 8 10.91 3.15 -6.59
CA LYS A 8 11.95 2.37 -7.25
C LYS A 8 12.23 1.05 -6.54
N ASP A 9 11.67 0.86 -5.36
CA ASP A 9 11.95 -0.26 -4.48
C ASP A 9 11.08 -1.47 -4.85
N ASP A 10 11.63 -2.67 -4.76
CA ASP A 10 10.94 -3.89 -5.17
C ASP A 10 9.87 -4.31 -4.13
N LEU A 11 8.71 -4.75 -4.63
CA LEU A 11 7.64 -5.28 -3.78
C LEU A 11 7.99 -6.71 -3.35
N ILE A 12 8.21 -6.91 -2.06
CA ILE A 12 8.56 -8.22 -1.49
C ILE A 12 7.30 -9.08 -1.30
N ARG A 13 6.19 -8.47 -0.86
CA ARG A 13 4.91 -9.15 -0.63
C ARG A 13 3.74 -8.18 -0.52
N HIS A 14 2.54 -8.71 -0.70
CA HIS A 14 1.30 -8.03 -0.39
C HIS A 14 0.29 -8.98 0.27
N PHE A 15 -0.62 -8.45 1.08
CA PHE A 15 -1.71 -9.22 1.71
C PHE A 15 -2.87 -8.31 2.13
N MET A 16 -4.04 -8.90 2.39
CA MET A 16 -5.21 -8.23 2.92
C MET A 16 -5.30 -8.42 4.44
N VAL A 17 -5.66 -7.36 5.16
CA VAL A 17 -6.16 -7.41 6.54
C VAL A 17 -7.66 -7.14 6.50
N VAL A 18 -8.47 -7.88 7.27
CA VAL A 18 -9.94 -7.84 7.19
C VAL A 18 -10.64 -7.02 8.29
N ASP A 19 -9.89 -6.56 9.30
CA ASP A 19 -10.42 -5.71 10.38
C ASP A 19 -9.32 -4.79 10.95
N PRO A 20 -9.32 -3.49 10.60
CA PRO A 20 -10.07 -2.89 9.48
C PRO A 20 -9.55 -3.39 8.12
N TYR A 21 -10.34 -3.22 7.07
CA TYR A 21 -9.96 -3.63 5.71
C TYR A 21 -8.75 -2.85 5.20
N LYS A 22 -7.64 -3.54 4.95
CA LYS A 22 -6.41 -2.93 4.42
C LYS A 22 -5.74 -3.79 3.38
N VAL A 23 -5.32 -3.17 2.27
CA VAL A 23 -4.33 -3.78 1.37
C VAL A 23 -2.95 -3.34 1.84
N VAL A 24 -2.11 -4.31 2.18
CA VAL A 24 -0.75 -4.08 2.69
C VAL A 24 0.27 -4.47 1.62
N LEU A 25 1.25 -3.60 1.40
CA LEU A 25 2.38 -3.79 0.50
C LEU A 25 3.69 -3.54 1.25
N ASP A 26 4.63 -4.49 1.20
CA ASP A 26 5.96 -4.36 1.79
C ASP A 26 7.02 -4.23 0.69
N PHE A 27 7.84 -3.18 0.74
CA PHE A 27 8.86 -2.86 -0.26
C PHE A 27 10.28 -2.97 0.32
N GLU A 28 11.21 -3.52 -0.45
CA GLU A 28 12.60 -3.75 -0.04
C GLU A 28 13.39 -2.44 0.01
N ASN A 29 13.61 -1.93 1.23
CA ASN A 29 14.49 -0.79 1.46
C ASN A 29 14.83 -0.72 2.96
N ASP A 30 16.11 -0.54 3.29
CA ASP A 30 16.56 -0.31 4.66
C ASP A 30 16.68 1.20 4.92
N THR A 31 15.52 1.85 4.95
CA THR A 31 15.40 3.28 5.20
C THR A 31 15.01 3.57 6.65
N SER A 32 15.16 4.81 7.09
CA SER A 32 14.76 5.24 8.42
C SER A 32 13.90 6.50 8.34
N PHE A 33 12.64 6.35 8.70
CA PHE A 33 11.67 7.45 8.74
C PHE A 33 10.60 7.18 9.80
N TYR A 34 9.99 8.25 10.32
CA TYR A 34 8.82 8.14 11.20
C TYR A 34 7.58 7.73 10.41
N THR A 35 6.68 6.98 11.04
CA THR A 35 5.40 6.63 10.44
C THR A 35 4.67 7.87 9.93
N LYS A 36 4.19 7.80 8.69
CA LYS A 36 3.39 8.85 8.05
C LYS A 36 2.04 8.31 7.69
N GLU A 37 0.99 9.08 7.93
CA GLU A 37 -0.36 8.80 7.47
C GLU A 37 -0.78 9.89 6.50
N ILE A 38 -1.38 9.47 5.39
CA ILE A 38 -1.87 10.36 4.34
C ILE A 38 -3.34 10.03 4.13
N ASP A 39 -4.20 10.98 4.44
CA ASP A 39 -5.63 10.89 4.13
C ASP A 39 -5.83 11.09 2.64
N ILE A 40 -6.57 10.18 2.02
CA ILE A 40 -6.89 10.20 0.60
C ILE A 40 -8.37 10.54 0.39
N GLU A 41 -9.26 9.97 1.20
CA GLU A 41 -10.71 10.16 1.16
C GLU A 41 -11.30 10.16 -0.27
N TYR A 42 -10.89 9.17 -1.08
CA TYR A 42 -11.32 9.05 -2.46
C TYR A 42 -11.88 7.66 -2.75
N GLY A 43 -13.21 7.60 -2.89
CA GLY A 43 -13.91 6.35 -3.16
C GLY A 43 -13.64 5.32 -2.07
N ALA A 44 -13.16 4.13 -2.47
CA ALA A 44 -12.86 3.03 -1.57
C ALA A 44 -11.55 3.21 -0.79
N PHE A 45 -10.67 4.12 -1.22
CA PHE A 45 -9.40 4.40 -0.56
C PHE A 45 -9.57 5.51 0.47
N LYS A 46 -9.27 5.21 1.75
CA LYS A 46 -9.45 6.15 2.87
C LYS A 46 -8.16 6.83 3.28
N SER A 47 -7.15 6.06 3.64
CA SER A 47 -5.83 6.57 3.99
C SER A 47 -4.73 5.59 3.60
N VAL A 48 -3.49 6.08 3.60
CA VAL A 48 -2.29 5.26 3.45
C VAL A 48 -1.37 5.52 4.62
N THR A 49 -1.01 4.47 5.36
CA THR A 49 0.02 4.53 6.39
C THR A 49 1.33 3.97 5.87
N LEU A 50 2.38 4.78 5.85
CA LEU A 50 3.75 4.37 5.60
C LEU A 50 4.46 4.08 6.93
N GLY A 51 4.85 2.82 7.13
CA GLY A 51 5.55 2.36 8.34
C GLY A 51 6.95 1.84 8.01
N ASN A 52 7.93 2.21 8.82
CA ASN A 52 9.28 1.66 8.70
C ASN A 52 9.42 0.34 9.47
N HIS A 53 10.11 -0.63 8.88
CA HIS A 53 10.49 -1.89 9.49
C HIS A 53 11.95 -2.22 9.13
N LYS A 54 12.57 -3.16 9.86
CA LYS A 54 13.96 -3.55 9.56
C LYS A 54 14.02 -4.24 8.18
N GLY A 55 14.72 -3.65 7.22
CA GLY A 55 14.92 -4.17 5.87
C GLY A 55 13.75 -4.00 4.89
N TYR A 56 12.66 -3.35 5.29
CA TYR A 56 11.56 -3.00 4.39
C TYR A 56 10.71 -1.87 4.96
N TYR A 57 9.98 -1.17 4.09
CA TYR A 57 8.90 -0.29 4.53
C TYR A 57 7.55 -0.82 4.06
N ARG A 58 6.50 -0.47 4.78
CA ARG A 58 5.13 -0.93 4.58
C ARG A 58 4.24 0.22 4.15
N SER A 59 3.49 0.04 3.08
CA SER A 59 2.31 0.83 2.76
C SER A 59 1.07 0.04 3.16
N ALA A 60 0.27 0.58 4.09
CA ALA A 60 -1.01 0.01 4.48
C ALA A 60 -2.13 0.95 4.01
N ILE A 61 -2.84 0.52 2.97
CA ILE A 61 -3.93 1.27 2.35
C ILE A 61 -5.23 0.89 3.04
N LEU A 62 -5.82 1.81 3.80
CA LEU A 62 -7.11 1.63 4.45
C LEU A 62 -8.24 1.72 3.42
N LEU A 63 -9.15 0.76 3.47
CA LEU A 63 -10.33 0.67 2.62
C LEU A 63 -11.62 0.84 3.43
N ASP A 64 -12.72 1.26 2.79
CA ASP A 64 -14.06 1.26 3.43
C ASP A 64 -14.74 -0.11 3.46
N GLY A 65 -14.21 -1.11 2.77
CA GLY A 65 -14.87 -2.40 2.64
C GLY A 65 -13.95 -3.51 2.19
N HIS A 66 -14.53 -4.70 2.09
CA HIS A 66 -13.85 -5.86 1.55
C HIS A 66 -13.85 -5.81 0.02
N TYR A 67 -12.67 -5.79 -0.58
CA TYR A 67 -12.48 -5.82 -2.03
C TYR A 67 -11.55 -6.96 -2.43
N ILE A 68 -11.80 -7.55 -3.59
CA ILE A 68 -10.77 -8.32 -4.28
C ILE A 68 -9.80 -7.31 -4.90
N TYR A 69 -8.50 -7.58 -4.82
CA TYR A 69 -7.50 -6.69 -5.39
C TYR A 69 -6.49 -7.41 -6.27
N GLU A 70 -5.88 -6.65 -7.16
CA GLU A 70 -4.77 -7.05 -8.03
C GLU A 70 -3.64 -6.03 -7.90
N ILE A 71 -2.40 -6.50 -7.97
CA ILE A 71 -1.19 -5.66 -7.96
C ILE A 71 -0.44 -5.87 -9.27
N ASN A 72 -0.23 -4.78 -10.01
CA ASN A 72 0.51 -4.81 -11.28
C ASN A 72 1.77 -3.96 -11.16
N LYS A 73 2.92 -4.50 -11.57
CA LYS A 73 4.16 -3.71 -11.70
C LYS A 73 4.05 -2.82 -12.94
N ILE A 74 4.35 -1.53 -12.78
CA ILE A 74 4.34 -0.52 -13.85
C ILE A 74 5.70 0.17 -13.92
N ASP A 75 5.93 0.98 -14.96
CA ASP A 75 7.12 1.81 -15.01
C ASP A 75 7.09 2.80 -13.83
N GLY A 76 8.15 2.79 -13.02
CA GLY A 76 8.26 3.65 -11.83
C GLY A 76 7.46 3.21 -10.60
N GLY A 77 6.83 2.02 -10.58
CA GLY A 77 6.16 1.55 -9.36
C GLY A 77 5.14 0.42 -9.54
N TYR A 78 4.02 0.54 -8.83
CA TYR A 78 2.97 -0.48 -8.77
C TYR A 78 1.57 0.13 -8.83
N GLU A 79 0.64 -0.54 -9.51
CA GLU A 79 -0.79 -0.21 -9.54
C GLU A 79 -1.57 -1.18 -8.65
N VAL A 80 -2.38 -0.63 -7.74
CA VAL A 80 -3.35 -1.37 -6.91
C VAL A 80 -4.73 -1.21 -7.52
N ILE A 81 -5.32 -2.30 -8.00
CA ILE A 81 -6.64 -2.31 -8.62
C ILE A 81 -7.63 -3.05 -7.71
N LEU A 82 -8.67 -2.34 -7.25
CA LEU A 82 -9.81 -2.91 -6.53
C LEU A 82 -10.91 -3.32 -7.52
N LYS A 83 -11.42 -4.55 -7.37
CA LYS A 83 -12.52 -5.15 -8.15
C LYS A 83 -13.82 -5.18 -7.36
#